data_AF-A0A947FB63-F1
#
_entry.id   AF-A0A947FB63-F1
#
_cell.length_a   1.000
_cell.length_b   1.000
_cell.length_c   1.000
_cell.angle_alpha   90.00
_cell.angle_beta   90.00
_cell.angle_gamma   90.00
#
_symmetry.space_group_name_H-M   'P 1'
#
loop_
_entity.id
_entity.type
_entity.pdbx_description
1 polymer ?
#
loop_
_entity_poly.entity_id
_entity_poly.type
_entity_poly.pdbx_seq_one_letter_code
_entity_poly.pdbx_strand_id
1 'polypeptide(L)'
;MTGNPFLERIERRSLDVRFLTRGSEPAGPFAVLATIDEKSLDEIGKWPWPRAKIAALIDRLSEEGARVIAMDIVFSEPDENNNLRFIEAMRQETRSLGLRAPELESFLE
;
A
#
# COMPACT_ATOMS: atom_id res chain seq x y z
N MET A 1 22.37 -19.54 6.53
CA MET A 1 22.65 -19.96 5.14
C MET A 1 23.82 -20.93 5.12
N THR A 2 23.58 -22.16 5.54
CA THR A 2 24.56 -23.25 5.38
C THR A 2 24.33 -23.80 3.98
N GLY A 3 25.30 -23.72 3.07
CA GLY A 3 25.15 -24.16 1.67
C GLY A 3 24.96 -25.68 1.48
N ASN A 4 24.60 -26.42 2.54
CA ASN A 4 24.42 -27.86 2.55
C ASN A 4 22.92 -28.22 2.69
N PRO A 5 22.29 -28.82 1.65
CA PRO A 5 20.87 -29.16 1.64
C PRO A 5 20.39 -30.07 2.78
N PHE A 6 21.28 -30.91 3.32
CA PHE A 6 20.95 -31.79 4.44
C PHE A 6 20.81 -31.01 5.74
N LEU A 7 21.75 -30.09 6.02
CA LEU A 7 21.71 -29.26 7.22
C LEU A 7 20.52 -28.31 7.20
N GLU A 8 20.17 -27.77 6.03
CA GLU A 8 18.99 -26.94 5.86
C GLU A 8 17.69 -27.69 6.22
N ARG A 9 17.59 -28.97 5.83
CA ARG A 9 16.41 -29.79 6.16
C ARG A 9 16.27 -30.02 7.67
N ILE A 10 17.39 -30.26 8.36
CA ILE A 10 17.41 -30.41 9.82
C ILE A 10 17.07 -29.09 10.50
N GLU A 11 17.64 -27.98 10.03
CA GLU A 11 17.39 -26.64 10.53
C GLU A 11 15.90 -26.28 10.44
N ARG A 12 15.29 -26.43 9.26
CA ARG A 12 13.85 -26.17 9.05
C ARG A 12 12.99 -27.04 9.97
N ARG A 13 13.30 -28.34 10.09
CA ARG A 13 12.56 -29.23 10.98
C ARG A 13 12.70 -28.84 12.45
N SER A 14 13.90 -28.41 12.87
CA SER A 14 14.12 -27.90 14.23
C SER A 14 13.36 -26.60 14.48
N LEU A 15 13.28 -25.70 13.49
CA LEU A 15 12.51 -24.46 13.60
C LEU A 15 11.02 -24.77 13.79
N ASP A 16 10.45 -25.64 12.97
CA ASP A 16 9.05 -26.05 13.07
C ASP A 16 8.72 -26.57 14.48
N VAL A 17 9.56 -27.47 15.00
CA VAL A 17 9.38 -28.03 16.36
C VAL A 17 9.44 -26.92 17.40
N ARG A 18 10.41 -25.99 17.31
CA ARG A 18 10.51 -24.86 18.25
C ARG A 18 9.25 -24.00 18.25
N PHE A 19 8.71 -23.67 17.07
CA PHE A 19 7.47 -22.91 16.95
C PHE A 19 6.27 -23.64 17.56
N LEU A 20 6.13 -24.95 17.30
CA LEU A 20 5.07 -25.76 17.88
C LEU A 20 5.19 -25.88 19.41
N THR A 21 6.40 -26.10 19.93
CA THR A 21 6.64 -26.25 21.38
C THR A 21 6.50 -24.96 22.16
N ARG A 22 6.77 -23.80 21.52
CA ARG A 22 6.58 -22.49 22.13
C ARG A 22 5.10 -22.22 22.45
N GLY A 23 4.18 -22.81 21.68
CA GLY A 23 2.74 -22.57 21.80
C GLY A 23 2.28 -21.26 21.17
N SER A 24 1.00 -20.95 21.36
CA SER A 24 0.40 -19.71 20.86
C SER A 24 0.79 -18.53 21.75
N GLU A 25 1.56 -17.60 21.20
CA GLU A 25 1.76 -16.29 21.80
C GLU A 25 0.57 -15.40 21.43
N PRO A 26 -0.08 -14.72 22.40
CA PRO A 26 -1.09 -13.73 22.05
C PRO A 26 -0.47 -12.65 21.17
N ALA A 27 -1.25 -12.13 20.22
CA ALA A 27 -0.82 -10.97 19.45
C ALA A 27 -0.45 -9.86 20.44
N GLY A 28 0.75 -9.28 20.28
CA GLY A 28 1.17 -8.17 21.12
C GLY A 28 0.12 -7.06 21.06
N PRO A 29 -0.09 -6.29 22.14
CA PRO A 29 -1.18 -5.32 22.26
C PRO A 29 -1.10 -4.15 21.25
N PHE A 30 -0.11 -4.16 20.37
CA PHE A 30 0.24 -3.07 19.45
C PHE A 30 -0.13 -3.37 18.00
N ALA A 31 -0.69 -4.54 17.69
CA ALA A 31 -1.13 -4.89 16.34
C ALA A 31 -2.62 -4.58 16.18
N VAL A 32 -2.95 -3.56 15.39
CA VAL A 32 -4.32 -3.20 15.02
C VAL A 32 -4.55 -3.58 13.57
N LEU A 33 -5.67 -4.23 13.29
CA LEU A 33 -6.09 -4.57 11.93
C LEU A 33 -7.08 -3.53 11.42
N ALA A 34 -6.70 -2.79 10.39
CA ALA A 34 -7.61 -1.95 9.63
C ALA A 34 -8.24 -2.78 8.52
N THR A 35 -9.51 -3.13 8.65
CA THR A 35 -10.25 -3.95 7.68
C THR A 35 -11.13 -3.08 6.78
N ILE A 36 -11.30 -3.51 5.53
CA ILE A 36 -12.27 -2.91 4.60
C ILE A 36 -13.51 -3.81 4.60
N ASP A 37 -14.61 -3.31 5.16
CA ASP A 37 -15.90 -4.00 5.23
C ASP A 37 -16.95 -3.37 4.31
N GLU A 38 -18.15 -3.93 4.28
CA GLU A 38 -19.25 -3.46 3.43
C GLU A 38 -19.63 -2.01 3.75
N LYS A 39 -19.65 -1.63 5.03
CA LYS A 39 -19.90 -0.25 5.45
C LYS A 39 -18.85 0.71 4.89
N SER A 40 -17.58 0.32 4.90
CA SER A 40 -16.49 1.11 4.32
C SER A 40 -16.69 1.30 2.82
N LEU A 41 -17.15 0.27 2.10
CA LEU A 41 -17.41 0.35 0.66
C LEU A 41 -18.62 1.22 0.34
N ASP A 42 -19.65 1.21 1.19
CA ASP A 42 -20.82 2.08 1.04
C ASP A 42 -20.47 3.56 1.26
N GLU A 43 -19.61 3.86 2.23
CA GLU A 43 -19.21 5.24 2.55
C GLU A 43 -18.15 5.80 1.59
N ILE A 44 -17.13 5.01 1.26
CA ILE A 44 -15.95 5.49 0.49
C ILE A 44 -16.09 5.17 -0.99
N GLY A 45 -16.88 4.16 -1.34
CA GLY A 45 -17.09 3.68 -2.69
C GLY A 45 -16.43 2.33 -2.96
N LYS A 46 -16.63 1.86 -4.19
CA LYS A 46 -16.25 0.51 -4.62
C LYS A 46 -14.72 0.30 -4.62
N TRP A 47 -14.30 -0.88 -4.17
CA TRP A 47 -12.94 -1.40 -4.29
C TRP A 47 -12.62 -1.85 -5.74
N PRO A 48 -11.37 -1.75 -6.23
CA PRO A 48 -10.18 -1.18 -5.57
C PRO A 48 -10.23 0.34 -5.46
N TRP A 49 -9.86 0.86 -4.29
CA TRP A 49 -9.76 2.31 -4.11
C TRP A 49 -8.55 2.89 -4.84
N PRO A 50 -8.63 4.13 -5.35
CA PRO A 50 -7.48 4.83 -5.91
C PRO A 50 -6.36 4.97 -4.87
N ARG A 51 -5.09 4.95 -5.31
CA ARG A 51 -3.93 5.04 -4.41
C ARG A 51 -3.91 6.33 -3.61
N ALA A 52 -4.52 7.40 -4.11
CA ALA A 52 -4.70 8.65 -3.36
C ALA A 52 -5.51 8.45 -2.06
N LYS A 53 -6.56 7.62 -2.07
CA LYS A 53 -7.33 7.31 -0.86
C LYS A 53 -6.52 6.45 0.12
N ILE A 54 -5.74 5.51 -0.41
CA ILE A 54 -4.85 4.68 0.40
C ILE A 54 -3.73 5.52 1.03
N ALA A 55 -3.17 6.49 0.32
CA ALA A 55 -2.19 7.44 0.85
C ALA A 55 -2.79 8.25 2.01
N ALA A 56 -3.99 8.82 1.83
CA ALA A 56 -4.67 9.56 2.90
C ALA A 56 -4.94 8.68 4.14
N LEU A 57 -5.26 7.39 3.95
CA LEU A 57 -5.39 6.44 5.06
C LEU A 57 -4.06 6.21 5.78
N ILE A 58 -2.96 6.03 5.04
CA ILE A 58 -1.61 5.86 5.60
C ILE A 58 -1.20 7.09 6.40
N ASP A 59 -1.43 8.30 5.88
CA ASP A 59 -1.13 9.56 6.56
C ASP A 59 -1.88 9.63 7.88
N ARG A 60 -3.19 9.35 7.86
CA ARG A 60 -4.03 9.37 9.06
C ARG A 60 -3.59 8.35 10.10
N LEU A 61 -3.26 7.12 9.69
CA LEU A 61 -2.75 6.09 10.59
C LEU A 61 -1.41 6.49 11.22
N SER A 62 -0.56 7.14 10.44
CA SER A 62 0.74 7.65 10.91
C SER A 62 0.57 8.77 11.93
N GLU A 63 -0.34 9.71 11.68
CA GLU A 63 -0.70 10.78 12.63
C GLU A 63 -1.23 10.25 13.96
N GLU A 64 -2.00 9.15 13.92
CA GLU A 64 -2.54 8.48 15.10
C GLU A 64 -1.49 7.59 15.82
N GLY A 65 -0.23 7.65 15.40
CA GLY A 65 0.90 7.04 16.11
C GLY A 65 1.31 5.65 15.63
N ALA A 66 0.82 5.19 14.48
CA ALA A 66 1.31 3.97 13.86
C ALA A 66 2.80 4.11 13.50
N ARG A 67 3.67 3.28 14.10
CA ARG A 67 5.12 3.28 13.80
C ARG A 67 5.48 2.46 12.57
N VAL A 68 4.67 1.45 12.27
CA VAL A 68 4.83 0.54 11.14
C VAL A 68 3.44 0.24 10.60
N ILE A 69 3.26 0.35 9.29
CA ILE A 69 2.01 0.03 8.60
C ILE A 69 2.32 -1.11 7.62
N ALA A 70 1.71 -2.27 7.84
CA ALA A 70 1.79 -3.40 6.93
C ALA A 70 0.51 -3.44 6.10
N MET A 71 0.66 -3.61 4.79
CA MET A 71 -0.46 -3.65 3.85
C MET A 71 -0.55 -5.03 3.22
N ASP A 72 -1.69 -5.70 3.42
CA ASP A 72 -2.06 -6.91 2.69
C ASP A 72 -2.87 -6.55 1.44
N ILE A 73 -2.27 -5.72 0.57
CA ILE A 73 -2.88 -5.22 -0.66
C ILE A 73 -1.84 -5.33 -1.77
N VAL A 74 -2.23 -5.89 -2.91
CA VAL A 74 -1.37 -6.02 -4.09
C VAL A 74 -1.64 -4.88 -5.07
N PHE A 75 -0.60 -4.13 -5.44
CA PHE A 75 -0.65 -3.06 -6.44
C PHE A 75 -0.03 -3.53 -7.77
N SER A 76 -0.69 -4.47 -8.46
CA SER A 76 -0.16 -5.10 -9.66
C SER A 76 0.01 -4.16 -10.85
N GLU A 77 -0.85 -3.16 -10.96
CA GLU A 77 -0.90 -2.23 -12.09
C GLU A 77 -0.75 -0.79 -11.59
N PRO A 78 -0.18 0.13 -12.41
CA PRO A 78 -0.20 1.56 -12.12
C PRO A 78 -1.62 2.07 -11.87
N ASP A 79 -1.75 3.07 -11.00
CA ASP A 79 -3.05 3.67 -10.72
C ASP A 79 -3.52 4.49 -11.94
N GLU A 80 -4.50 3.98 -12.67
CA GLU A 80 -5.16 4.70 -13.77
C GLU A 80 -6.20 5.70 -13.24
N ASN A 81 -5.83 6.51 -12.24
CA ASN A 81 -6.73 7.52 -11.70
C ASN A 81 -7.03 8.57 -12.79
N ASN A 82 -8.32 8.83 -13.03
CA ASN A 82 -8.81 9.76 -14.05
C ASN A 82 -8.14 11.14 -13.96
N ASN A 83 -7.79 11.58 -12.74
CA ASN A 83 -7.14 12.88 -12.52
C ASN A 83 -5.74 12.95 -13.13
N LEU A 84 -4.94 11.88 -13.03
CA LEU A 84 -3.60 11.84 -13.60
C LEU A 84 -3.66 11.85 -15.13
N ARG A 85 -4.55 11.04 -15.70
CA ARG A 85 -4.81 11.03 -17.16
C ARG A 85 -5.31 12.39 -17.65
N PHE A 86 -6.19 13.04 -16.90
CA PHE A 86 -6.68 14.38 -17.22
C PHE A 86 -5.56 15.43 -17.19
N ILE A 87 -4.71 15.41 -16.15
CA ILE A 87 -3.55 16.30 -16.05
C ILE A 87 -2.60 16.09 -17.23
N GLU A 88 -2.31 14.84 -17.59
CA GLU A 88 -1.46 14.51 -18.74
C GLU A 88 -2.09 14.96 -20.06
N ALA A 89 -3.38 14.74 -20.25
CA ALA A 89 -4.11 15.17 -21.45
C ALA A 89 -4.10 16.71 -21.58
N MET A 90 -4.38 17.43 -20.48
CA MET A 90 -4.33 18.90 -20.45
C MET A 90 -2.92 19.43 -20.75
N ARG A 91 -1.88 18.78 -20.21
CA ARG A 91 -0.47 19.13 -20.49
C ARG A 91 -0.14 18.93 -21.98
N GLN A 92 -0.65 17.87 -22.60
CA GLN A 92 -0.45 17.60 -24.03
C GLN A 92 -1.19 18.61 -24.92
N GLU A 93 -2.45 18.90 -24.63
CA GLU A 93 -3.27 19.86 -25.40
C GLU A 93 -2.71 21.29 -25.32
N THR A 94 -2.26 21.70 -24.12
CA THR A 94 -1.64 23.02 -23.94
C THR A 94 -0.35 23.16 -24.77
N ARG A 95 0.44 22.08 -24.84
CA ARG A 95 1.66 22.03 -25.69
C ARG A 95 1.33 22.01 -27.18
N SER A 96 0.32 21.27 -27.62
CA SER A 96 -0.06 21.17 -29.04
C SER A 96 -0.57 22.51 -29.58
N LEU A 97 -1.26 23.28 -28.74
CA LEU A 97 -1.74 24.63 -29.05
C LEU A 97 -0.64 25.71 -28.96
N GLY A 98 0.58 25.35 -28.54
CA GLY A 98 1.70 26.29 -28.39
C GLY A 98 1.50 27.33 -27.28
N LEU A 99 0.53 27.11 -26.39
CA LEU A 99 0.23 28.01 -25.28
C LEU A 99 1.26 27.76 -24.18
N ARG A 100 2.06 28.78 -23.87
CA ARG A 100 2.80 28.80 -22.60
C ARG A 100 1.91 29.43 -21.55
N ALA A 101 1.44 28.61 -20.62
CA ALA A 101 0.75 29.06 -19.41
C ALA A 101 1.66 28.77 -18.21
N PRO A 102 2.56 29.70 -17.83
CA PRO A 102 3.50 29.50 -16.72
C PRO A 102 2.80 29.18 -15.40
N GLU A 103 1.61 29.77 -15.19
CA GLU A 103 0.74 29.51 -14.04
C GLU A 103 0.28 28.05 -14.01
N LEU A 104 -0.06 27.48 -15.17
CA LEU A 104 -0.48 26.09 -15.29
C LEU A 104 0.69 25.12 -15.09
N GLU A 105 1.88 25.46 -15.62
CA GLU A 105 3.10 24.67 -15.38
C GLU A 105 3.44 24.62 -13.87
N SER A 106 3.36 25.75 -13.16
CA SER A 106 3.59 25.82 -11.71
C SER A 106 2.54 25.10 -10.86
N PHE A 107 1.31 24.99 -11.36
CA PHE A 107 0.23 24.25 -10.69
C PHE A 107 0.36 22.73 -10.86
N LEU A 108 1.07 22.29 -11.89
CA LEU A 108 1.24 20.88 -12.26
C LEU A 108 2.61 20.30 -11.83
N GLU A 109 3.45 21.08 -11.15
CA GLU A 109 4.64 20.64 -10.39
C GLU A 109 4.26 20.27 -8.96
#